data_AF-A0A6L2Q9S6-F1
#
_entry.id   AF-A0A6L2Q9S6-F1
#
_cell.length_a   1.000
_cell.length_b   1.000
_cell.length_c   1.000
_cell.angle_alpha   90.00
_cell.angle_beta   90.00
_cell.angle_gamma   90.00
#
_symmetry.space_group_name_H-M   'P 1'
#
loop_
_entity.id
_entity.type
_entity.pdbx_description
1 polymer ?
#
loop_
_entity_poly.entity_id
_entity_poly.type
_entity_poly.pdbx_seq_one_letter_code
_entity_poly.pdbx_strand_id
1 'polypeptide(L)'
;MLCPEVWNFPRPPCNFKFRRGNFSEIKEQCTDVIDFHYFNYLVSVVLPDTINVPEVITDSLNDDCDYYKVEDIHVCDLINKEFIEAFVKKGLLTVLSDGTNIDTDDCVALTPTGHLVLSLNRQTYQELGLEGKPSFFSRLRPNRYGKNS
;
A
#
# COMPACT_ATOMS: atom_id res chain seq x y z
N MET A 1 -40.28 -5.64 -24.65
CA MET A 1 -38.97 -5.12 -24.24
C MET A 1 -39.06 -4.74 -22.79
N LEU A 2 -38.20 -5.28 -21.93
CA LEU A 2 -37.94 -4.69 -20.61
C LEU A 2 -36.85 -3.64 -20.83
N CYS A 3 -37.21 -2.36 -20.73
CA CYS A 3 -36.20 -1.33 -20.54
C CYS A 3 -35.66 -1.54 -19.12
N PRO A 4 -34.38 -1.87 -18.92
CA PRO A 4 -33.85 -1.94 -17.56
C PRO A 4 -33.98 -0.55 -16.94
N GLU A 5 -34.57 -0.43 -15.74
CA GLU A 5 -34.51 0.84 -15.03
C GLU A 5 -33.04 1.20 -14.85
N VAL A 6 -32.63 2.38 -15.34
CA VAL A 6 -31.24 2.82 -15.29
C VAL A 6 -30.83 2.88 -13.82
N TRP A 7 -30.04 1.88 -13.38
CA TRP A 7 -29.69 1.68 -11.98
C TRP A 7 -28.99 2.93 -11.45
N ASN A 8 -29.75 3.74 -10.70
CA ASN A 8 -29.35 5.05 -10.23
C ASN A 8 -28.43 4.92 -9.01
N PHE A 9 -27.25 4.34 -9.25
CA PHE A 9 -26.22 4.18 -8.23
C PHE A 9 -25.74 5.57 -7.77
N PRO A 10 -25.66 5.81 -6.45
CA PRO A 10 -25.02 7.03 -5.95
C PRO A 10 -23.55 7.05 -6.42
N ARG A 11 -23.06 8.21 -6.83
CA ARG A 11 -21.66 8.39 -7.28
C ARG A 11 -20.71 7.78 -6.22
N PRO A 12 -19.73 6.95 -6.63
CA PRO A 12 -18.69 6.46 -5.72
C PRO A 12 -18.01 7.61 -4.96
N PRO A 13 -17.75 7.47 -3.64
CA PRO A 13 -17.23 8.57 -2.83
C PRO A 13 -15.79 8.92 -3.26
N CYS A 14 -15.62 10.09 -3.89
CA CYS A 14 -14.33 10.61 -4.32
C CYS A 14 -13.90 11.78 -3.41
N ASN A 15 -12.77 11.59 -2.71
CA ASN A 15 -12.21 12.60 -1.79
C ASN A 15 -10.90 13.13 -2.35
N PHE A 16 -10.84 14.43 -2.65
CA PHE A 16 -9.62 15.11 -3.12
C PHE A 16 -9.20 16.17 -2.10
N LYS A 17 -7.90 16.25 -1.80
CA LYS A 17 -7.31 17.27 -0.91
C LYS A 17 -6.35 18.13 -1.72
N PHE A 18 -6.75 19.36 -2.04
CA PHE A 18 -5.86 20.33 -2.69
C PHE A 18 -5.12 21.16 -1.64
N ARG A 19 -3.88 21.53 -1.96
CA ARG A 19 -3.01 22.41 -1.18
C ARG A 19 -2.26 23.35 -2.12
N ARG A 20 -1.97 24.56 -1.64
CA ARG A 20 -1.19 25.60 -2.32
C ARG A 20 -0.54 26.47 -1.24
N GLY A 21 0.74 26.75 -1.41
CA GLY A 21 1.57 27.57 -0.53
C GLY A 21 2.99 27.64 -1.12
N ASN A 22 3.88 28.36 -0.45
CA ASN A 22 5.31 28.34 -0.81
C ASN A 22 5.94 27.03 -0.31
N PHE A 23 7.02 26.57 -0.96
CA PHE A 23 7.71 25.32 -0.58
C PHE A 23 8.03 25.27 0.92
N SER A 24 8.55 26.37 1.48
CA SER A 24 8.87 26.52 2.91
C SER A 24 7.69 26.30 3.87
N GLU A 25 6.45 26.55 3.41
CA GLU A 25 5.22 26.46 4.23
C GLU A 25 4.60 25.05 4.14
N ILE A 26 4.76 24.38 3.00
CA ILE A 26 4.14 23.08 2.72
C ILE A 26 5.10 21.90 2.91
N LYS A 27 6.43 22.14 2.99
CA LYS A 27 7.45 21.09 3.01
C LYS A 27 7.15 20.01 4.04
N GLU A 28 6.95 20.38 5.31
CA GLU A 28 6.72 19.45 6.42
C GLU A 28 5.45 18.61 6.18
N GLN A 29 4.36 19.25 5.76
CA GLN A 29 3.10 18.56 5.44
C GLN A 29 3.20 17.65 4.20
N CYS A 30 4.12 17.95 3.27
CA CYS A 30 4.40 17.13 2.11
C CYS A 30 5.33 15.96 2.46
N THR A 31 6.35 16.15 3.30
CA THR A 31 7.19 15.06 3.81
C THR A 31 6.34 14.09 4.63
N ASP A 32 5.49 14.55 5.56
CA ASP A 32 4.57 13.67 6.29
C ASP A 32 3.76 12.76 5.35
N VAL A 33 3.19 13.32 4.26
CA VAL A 33 2.36 12.56 3.31
C VAL A 33 3.18 11.56 2.48
N ILE A 34 4.45 11.83 2.21
CA ILE A 34 5.36 10.92 1.52
C ILE A 34 5.85 9.83 2.47
N ASP A 35 6.35 10.23 3.65
CA ASP A 35 6.96 9.36 4.66
C ASP A 35 5.95 8.36 5.24
N PHE A 36 4.66 8.69 5.30
CA PHE A 36 3.59 7.76 5.66
C PHE A 36 2.97 6.99 4.47
N HIS A 37 3.47 7.13 3.24
CA HIS A 37 2.99 6.42 2.06
C HIS A 37 3.99 5.37 1.55
N TYR A 38 4.12 4.28 2.32
CA TYR A 38 5.16 3.24 2.13
C TYR A 38 5.10 2.45 0.80
N PHE A 39 3.96 2.44 0.10
CA PHE A 39 3.72 1.56 -1.05
C PHE A 39 3.46 2.36 -2.33
N ASN A 40 4.52 2.62 -3.10
CA ASN A 40 4.47 3.37 -4.35
C ASN A 40 4.67 2.42 -5.54
N TYR A 41 3.76 2.45 -6.52
CA TYR A 41 3.85 1.64 -7.74
C TYR A 41 4.37 2.44 -8.95
N LEU A 42 4.10 3.74 -9.00
CA LEU A 42 4.47 4.61 -10.11
C LEU A 42 4.73 6.04 -9.62
N VAL A 43 5.92 6.53 -9.88
CA VAL A 43 6.26 7.96 -9.79
C VAL A 43 6.37 8.51 -11.20
N SER A 44 5.84 9.70 -11.45
CA SER A 44 5.89 10.34 -12.77
C SER A 44 6.03 11.85 -12.61
N VAL A 45 6.98 12.43 -13.35
CA VAL A 45 7.30 13.86 -13.32
C VAL A 45 7.14 14.43 -14.73
N VAL A 46 6.48 15.58 -14.84
CA VAL A 46 6.27 16.29 -16.11
C VAL A 46 6.93 17.66 -16.05
N LEU A 47 7.90 17.89 -16.92
CA LEU A 47 8.62 19.15 -17.06
C LEU A 47 8.10 19.88 -18.32
N PRO A 48 7.26 20.93 -18.19
CA PRO A 48 6.81 21.72 -19.34
C PRO A 48 7.99 22.48 -19.98
N ASP A 49 7.83 22.84 -21.26
CA ASP A 49 8.75 23.69 -22.04
C ASP A 49 10.23 23.26 -22.03
N THR A 50 10.49 21.98 -21.73
CA THR A 50 11.82 21.41 -21.51
C THR A 50 12.16 20.45 -22.66
N ILE A 51 13.26 20.72 -23.39
CA ILE A 51 13.66 19.92 -24.56
C ILE A 51 14.38 18.63 -24.15
N ASN A 52 15.25 18.70 -23.14
CA ASN A 52 16.00 17.56 -22.59
C ASN A 52 15.84 17.56 -21.06
N VAL A 53 15.62 16.40 -20.46
CA VAL A 53 15.56 16.27 -18.99
C VAL A 53 16.96 16.47 -18.39
N PRO A 54 17.14 17.32 -17.36
CA PRO A 54 18.43 17.48 -16.68
C PRO A 54 18.94 16.17 -16.07
N GLU A 55 20.23 15.86 -16.26
CA GLU A 55 20.88 14.63 -15.77
C GLU A 55 20.62 14.41 -14.27
N VAL A 56 20.78 15.45 -13.44
CA VAL A 56 20.49 15.41 -11.99
C VAL A 56 19.10 14.86 -11.65
N ILE A 57 18.07 15.14 -12.47
CA ILE A 57 16.71 14.61 -12.25
C ILE A 57 16.62 13.15 -12.71
N THR A 58 17.27 12.82 -13.83
CA THR A 58 17.37 11.44 -14.34
C THR A 58 18.09 10.53 -13.33
N ASP A 59 19.23 10.97 -12.80
CA ASP A 59 20.02 10.23 -11.81
C ASP A 59 19.20 10.01 -10.53
N SER A 60 18.57 11.08 -10.01
CA SER A 60 17.71 11.03 -8.81
C SER A 60 16.42 10.19 -8.98
N LEU A 61 16.07 9.79 -10.21
CA LEU A 61 14.93 8.93 -10.52
C LEU A 61 15.34 7.50 -10.91
N ASN A 62 16.64 7.19 -10.93
CA ASN A 62 17.17 5.83 -11.13
C ASN A 62 17.93 5.31 -9.89
N ASP A 63 18.32 6.18 -8.95
CA ASP A 63 18.96 5.80 -7.69
C ASP A 63 18.01 4.96 -6.80
N ASP A 64 18.57 3.94 -6.13
CA ASP A 64 17.90 2.97 -5.24
C ASP A 64 16.54 2.40 -5.75
N CYS A 65 16.38 2.25 -7.07
CA CYS A 65 15.13 1.78 -7.70
C CYS A 65 15.01 0.25 -7.84
N ASP A 66 15.96 -0.52 -7.31
CA ASP A 66 15.96 -1.99 -7.38
C ASP A 66 14.97 -2.61 -6.38
N TYR A 67 13.99 -3.38 -6.88
CA TYR A 67 13.04 -4.13 -6.05
C TYR A 67 13.03 -5.61 -6.41
N TYR A 68 12.83 -6.46 -5.40
CA TYR A 68 12.90 -7.91 -5.55
C TYR A 68 11.51 -8.54 -5.52
N LYS A 69 11.12 -9.19 -6.61
CA LYS A 69 10.06 -10.21 -6.56
C LYS A 69 10.68 -11.54 -6.12
N VAL A 70 10.07 -12.15 -5.11
CA VAL A 70 10.42 -13.49 -4.61
C VAL A 70 9.15 -14.32 -4.56
N GLU A 71 9.23 -15.56 -5.02
CA GLU A 71 8.09 -16.47 -5.12
C GLU A 71 8.11 -17.50 -3.97
N ASP A 72 6.95 -18.09 -3.65
CA ASP A 72 6.76 -19.13 -2.62
C ASP A 72 7.25 -18.82 -1.18
N ILE A 73 7.34 -17.55 -0.78
CA ILE A 73 7.58 -17.16 0.62
C ILE A 73 6.38 -17.51 1.51
N HIS A 74 6.60 -18.20 2.63
CA HIS A 74 5.58 -18.35 3.66
C HIS A 74 5.58 -17.18 4.64
N VAL A 75 4.38 -16.74 5.07
CA VAL A 75 4.22 -15.65 6.07
C VAL A 75 4.92 -15.98 7.40
N CYS A 76 5.10 -17.26 7.71
CA CYS A 76 5.86 -17.74 8.87
C CYS A 76 7.35 -17.36 8.83
N ASP A 77 7.94 -17.20 7.65
CA ASP A 77 9.35 -16.85 7.50
C ASP A 77 9.60 -15.37 7.83
N LEU A 78 8.63 -14.50 7.49
CA LEU A 78 8.65 -13.06 7.80
C LEU A 78 8.61 -12.76 9.31
N ILE A 79 8.12 -13.71 10.12
CA ILE A 79 8.10 -13.61 11.59
C ILE A 79 9.23 -14.40 12.27
N ASN A 80 10.12 -15.05 11.50
CA ASN A 80 11.28 -15.73 12.05
C ASN A 80 12.22 -14.72 12.71
N LYS A 81 12.74 -15.05 13.90
CA LYS A 81 13.68 -14.22 14.65
C LYS A 81 14.89 -13.81 13.79
N GLU A 82 15.42 -14.73 12.98
CA GLU A 82 16.58 -14.47 12.13
C GLU A 82 16.28 -13.42 11.04
N PHE A 83 15.11 -13.49 10.41
CA PHE A 83 14.63 -12.49 9.45
C PHE A 83 14.44 -11.11 10.11
N ILE A 84 13.82 -11.08 11.29
CA ILE A 84 13.61 -9.84 12.06
C ILE A 84 14.95 -9.22 12.49
N GLU A 85 15.95 -10.03 12.88
CA GLU A 85 17.29 -9.56 13.28
C GLU A 85 18.24 -9.30 12.12
N ALA A 86 17.94 -9.80 10.91
CA ALA A 86 18.68 -9.50 9.69
C ALA A 86 18.18 -8.23 8.99
N PHE A 87 16.87 -8.06 8.85
CA PHE A 87 16.27 -6.99 8.05
C PHE A 87 15.52 -5.96 8.91
N VAL A 88 14.45 -6.38 9.58
CA VAL A 88 13.47 -5.48 10.24
C VAL A 88 14.10 -4.62 11.36
N LYS A 89 15.12 -5.11 12.06
CA LYS A 89 15.84 -4.36 13.11
C LYS A 89 17.07 -3.58 12.61
N LYS A 90 17.49 -3.73 11.35
CA LYS A 90 18.76 -3.17 10.83
C LYS A 90 18.57 -2.17 9.68
N GLY A 91 17.41 -2.12 9.07
CA GLY A 91 17.06 -1.17 8.01
C GLY A 91 15.55 -1.01 7.91
N LEU A 92 15.12 -0.33 6.85
CA LEU A 92 13.70 -0.17 6.51
C LEU A 92 13.34 -1.22 5.46
N LEU A 93 12.36 -2.07 5.75
CA LEU A 93 11.90 -3.11 4.83
C LEU A 93 10.41 -2.94 4.52
N THR A 94 10.09 -2.85 3.24
CA THR A 94 8.73 -2.88 2.71
C THR A 94 8.50 -4.22 1.99
N VAL A 95 7.39 -4.92 2.29
CA VAL A 95 6.97 -6.12 1.55
C VAL A 95 5.48 -6.00 1.22
N LEU A 96 5.06 -6.45 0.04
CA LEU A 96 3.67 -6.49 -0.38
C LEU A 96 3.43 -7.78 -1.18
N SER A 97 2.27 -8.42 -1.01
CA SER A 97 1.89 -9.59 -1.79
C SER A 97 1.56 -9.20 -3.25
N ASP A 98 2.36 -9.69 -4.19
CA ASP A 98 2.12 -9.56 -5.64
C ASP A 98 1.01 -10.50 -6.11
N GLY A 99 0.31 -10.13 -7.19
CA GLY A 99 -0.74 -10.94 -7.83
C GLY A 99 -2.06 -11.10 -7.06
N THR A 100 -2.11 -10.74 -5.77
CA THR A 100 -3.31 -10.89 -4.90
C THR A 100 -4.23 -9.66 -4.94
N ASN A 101 -5.54 -9.88 -5.06
CA ASN A 101 -6.54 -8.82 -5.11
C ASN A 101 -7.19 -8.53 -3.75
N ILE A 102 -6.81 -7.38 -3.17
CA ILE A 102 -7.75 -6.35 -2.73
C ILE A 102 -8.91 -6.83 -1.85
N ASP A 103 -10.04 -7.12 -2.49
CA ASP A 103 -11.30 -7.50 -1.83
C ASP A 103 -11.63 -9.01 -1.96
N THR A 104 -10.97 -9.78 -2.84
CA THR A 104 -11.23 -11.23 -3.02
C THR A 104 -10.28 -12.14 -2.24
N ASP A 105 -8.98 -11.82 -2.21
CA ASP A 105 -7.92 -12.78 -1.86
C ASP A 105 -7.30 -12.46 -0.49
N ASP A 106 -6.45 -13.34 0.05
CA ASP A 106 -5.63 -13.00 1.22
C ASP A 106 -4.42 -12.17 0.79
N CYS A 107 -4.23 -11.01 1.41
CA CYS A 107 -3.15 -10.07 1.09
C CYS A 107 -2.28 -9.80 2.33
N VAL A 108 -0.97 -9.63 2.11
CA VAL A 108 0.05 -9.46 3.16
C VAL A 108 0.90 -8.24 2.86
N ALA A 109 1.19 -7.44 3.88
CA ALA A 109 2.12 -6.32 3.77
C ALA A 109 2.99 -6.18 5.02
N LEU A 110 4.26 -5.79 4.85
CA LEU A 110 5.17 -5.41 5.93
C LEU A 110 5.54 -3.94 5.74
N THR A 111 5.40 -3.13 6.79
CA THR A 111 5.78 -1.71 6.77
C THR A 111 7.26 -1.50 7.13
N PRO A 112 7.88 -0.40 6.68
CA PRO A 112 9.20 0.04 7.16
C PRO A 112 9.37 0.12 8.68
N THR A 113 8.26 0.32 9.41
CA THR A 113 8.20 0.35 10.87
C THR A 113 8.14 -1.04 11.53
N GLY A 114 8.11 -2.12 10.75
CA GLY A 114 8.12 -3.51 11.23
C GLY A 114 6.74 -4.11 11.54
N HIS A 115 5.63 -3.45 11.18
CA HIS A 115 4.29 -4.00 11.38
C HIS A 115 3.90 -4.94 10.24
N LEU A 116 3.56 -6.19 10.59
CA LEU A 116 3.04 -7.18 9.65
C LEU A 116 1.51 -7.03 9.60
N VAL A 117 1.02 -6.48 8.50
CA VAL A 117 -0.40 -6.24 8.23
C VAL A 117 -0.96 -7.38 7.38
N LEU A 118 -1.99 -8.05 7.92
CA LEU A 118 -2.70 -9.12 7.23
C LEU A 118 -4.10 -8.64 6.87
N SER A 119 -4.47 -8.74 5.58
CA SER A 119 -5.81 -8.46 5.05
C SER A 119 -6.39 -9.78 4.56
N LEU A 120 -7.15 -10.43 5.44
CA LEU A 120 -7.60 -11.81 5.26
C LEU A 120 -9.08 -11.88 4.89
N ASN A 121 -9.44 -12.87 4.09
CA ASN A 121 -10.81 -13.32 3.94
C ASN A 121 -11.31 -13.99 5.24
N ARG A 122 -12.63 -14.10 5.39
CA ARG A 122 -13.27 -14.62 6.60
C ARG A 122 -12.84 -16.05 6.96
N GLN A 123 -12.67 -16.95 5.99
CA GLN A 123 -12.30 -18.34 6.27
C GLN A 123 -10.88 -18.41 6.86
N THR A 124 -9.88 -17.88 6.16
CA THR A 124 -8.49 -17.86 6.62
C THR A 124 -8.33 -17.15 7.96
N TYR A 125 -9.06 -16.05 8.19
CA TYR A 125 -9.08 -15.37 9.49
C TYR A 125 -9.63 -16.26 10.63
N GLN A 126 -10.70 -17.02 10.38
CA GLN A 126 -11.28 -17.93 11.37
C GLN A 126 -10.44 -19.19 11.60
N GLU A 127 -9.72 -19.68 10.58
CA GLU A 127 -8.81 -20.82 10.68
C GLU A 127 -7.50 -20.48 11.40
N LEU A 128 -6.93 -19.28 11.15
CA LEU A 128 -5.73 -18.80 11.84
C LEU A 128 -5.97 -18.38 13.31
N GLY A 129 -7.22 -18.12 13.70
CA GLY A 129 -7.59 -17.78 15.08
C GLY A 129 -6.99 -16.47 15.62
N LEU A 130 -6.48 -15.60 14.75
CA LEU A 130 -5.79 -14.36 15.15
C LEU A 130 -6.78 -13.29 15.62
N GLU A 131 -6.39 -12.50 16.63
CA GLU A 131 -7.13 -11.29 16.98
C GLU A 131 -6.95 -10.22 15.89
N GLY A 132 -8.05 -9.76 15.31
CA GLY A 132 -8.13 -8.67 14.34
C GLY A 132 -9.50 -8.01 14.32
N LYS A 133 -9.77 -7.18 13.32
CA LYS A 133 -11.00 -6.38 13.20
C LYS A 133 -11.59 -6.49 11.80
N PRO A 134 -12.94 -6.47 11.62
CA PRO A 134 -13.55 -6.38 10.30
C PRO A 134 -13.01 -5.20 9.49
N SER A 135 -12.69 -5.41 8.21
CA SER A 135 -12.26 -4.32 7.32
C SER A 135 -13.47 -3.60 6.69
N PHE A 136 -13.27 -2.35 6.29
CA PHE A 136 -14.36 -1.37 6.09
C PHE A 136 -15.20 -1.56 4.81
N PHE A 137 -14.80 -2.46 3.90
CA PHE A 137 -15.45 -2.59 2.59
C PHE A 137 -16.80 -3.31 2.62
N SER A 138 -17.02 -4.21 3.59
CA SER A 138 -18.34 -4.79 3.84
C SER A 138 -19.25 -3.78 4.55
N ARG A 139 -20.35 -3.40 3.91
CA ARG A 139 -21.39 -2.53 4.51
C ARG A 139 -22.50 -3.27 5.26
N LEU A 140 -22.56 -4.61 5.22
CA LEU A 140 -23.63 -5.41 5.85
C LEU A 140 -23.22 -6.79 6.42
N ARG A 141 -22.16 -7.44 5.92
CA ARG A 141 -21.69 -8.77 6.37
C ARG A 141 -20.18 -8.89 6.20
N PRO A 142 -19.37 -8.81 7.27
CA PRO A 142 -17.92 -8.77 7.15
C PRO A 142 -17.36 -10.09 6.60
N ASN A 143 -16.87 -10.01 5.35
CA ASN A 143 -16.15 -11.08 4.67
C ASN A 143 -14.63 -10.90 4.69
N ARG A 144 -14.13 -9.75 5.18
CA ARG A 144 -12.71 -9.42 5.26
C ARG A 144 -12.35 -8.86 6.64
N TYR A 145 -11.15 -9.20 7.10
CA TYR A 145 -10.63 -8.90 8.42
C TYR A 145 -9.18 -8.42 8.31
N GLY A 146 -8.86 -7.35 9.02
CA GLY A 146 -7.53 -6.75 9.07
C GLY A 146 -6.92 -6.87 10.46
N LYS A 147 -5.60 -7.07 10.53
CA LYS A 147 -4.82 -6.88 11.77
C LYS A 147 -3.73 -5.84 11.54
N ASN A 148 -3.69 -4.84 12.42
CA ASN A 148 -2.55 -3.96 12.60
C ASN A 148 -1.91 -4.35 13.94
N SER A 149 -0.68 -4.84 13.92
CA SER A 149 0.13 -5.21 15.10
C SER A 149 1.60 -4.95 14.83
#